data_AF-A0A4J1XE22-F1
#
_entry.id   AF-A0A4J1XE22-F1
#
_cell.length_a   1.000
_cell.length_b   1.000
_cell.length_c   1.000
_cell.angle_alpha   90.00
_cell.angle_beta   90.00
_cell.angle_gamma   90.00
#
_symmetry.space_group_name_H-M   'P 1'
#
loop_
_entity.id
_entity.type
_entity.pdbx_description
1 polymer ?
#
loop_
_entity_poly.entity_id
_entity_poly.type
_entity_poly.pdbx_seq_one_letter_code
_entity_poly.pdbx_strand_id
1 'polypeptide(L)'
;MFFQDRKIKYSIRKLSVATVSLAIGFLFAPAALGVAQVAQADELSTTEQVENKAENQVSVVSFATEQEESETTYVDTTNKVTWTFAGYDKEKIVVGKGRQTFLGSWVPTPNPEYVFKSSKAGVPLPQSILGMLPKDEASYKVGDTIVAKQPAVESVVEEEKDYVWTFKGYDQKNATYNGKRVTFTGIWEVTPRPHHVSYTFVSVTSGVDLPKFIQKKAPKDGSTYFNRTRVFAEEPTTKTYIDSVNDGTWTFKGYDAASAVVNKANVEFVGKWTFEANKYQATYRFESATSDKALPAGIATLLPSDSATYENGNSVSAKQPAQATYIDSVNDGTWTFKGYDAASAVVNKANVEFVGKWEFKANPTNAETYTPQVTEETIKVGQTPDLTDNVTNLPNLPAGTKVVDITPAGQIDTTKPGTYTGKVRVDYPDGSSTEVSVSVNVLPAPETQTYKVTYRFESATADNNLPAEVLSLLPQSGTYTTSSSVAIAFVPEAPMPVEVAVANGTWTFLGYQEVEEGSNLTFVGKWVFEAKQDPSPQPQPAPTPQPAPQPNPVPPVNPGGEQGTDNNQADRHQSEQPRKPEENPPAQGPAGEKEKQATLPNAGSTAPLSLTGLVTSSLLAGLAVLLLGRKRKDD
;
A
#
# COMPACT_ATOMS: atom_id res chain seq x y z
N MET A 1 -54.47 -19.34 17.63
CA MET A 1 -54.94 -19.15 19.01
C MET A 1 -55.02 -17.66 19.27
N PHE A 2 -56.19 -17.21 19.72
CA PHE A 2 -56.54 -15.92 20.33
C PHE A 2 -56.33 -14.60 19.56
N PHE A 3 -57.47 -14.06 19.15
CA PHE A 3 -57.75 -12.64 18.91
C PHE A 3 -57.60 -11.82 20.20
N GLN A 4 -57.02 -10.62 20.09
CA GLN A 4 -57.41 -9.48 20.92
C GLN A 4 -57.40 -8.18 20.10
N ASP A 5 -58.49 -7.47 20.30
CA ASP A 5 -58.95 -6.24 19.66
C ASP A 5 -58.16 -5.01 20.15
N ARG A 6 -57.79 -4.08 19.24
CA ARG A 6 -57.30 -2.73 19.61
C ARG A 6 -57.74 -1.68 18.59
N LYS A 7 -58.66 -0.83 19.03
CA LYS A 7 -59.07 0.45 18.41
C LYS A 7 -57.88 1.41 18.29
N ILE A 8 -57.73 2.04 17.12
CA ILE A 8 -56.84 3.21 16.92
C ILE A 8 -57.65 4.34 16.28
N LYS A 9 -57.72 5.48 16.99
CA LYS A 9 -58.21 6.78 16.51
C LYS A 9 -57.08 7.48 15.75
N TYR A 10 -57.34 7.98 14.55
CA TYR A 10 -56.41 8.84 13.82
C TYR A 10 -56.82 10.32 13.93
N SER A 11 -55.84 11.16 14.24
CA SER A 11 -55.88 12.63 14.18
C SER A 11 -55.03 13.07 12.98
N ILE A 12 -55.61 13.84 12.06
CA ILE A 12 -54.93 14.36 10.86
C ILE A 12 -54.53 15.81 11.11
N ARG A 13 -53.22 16.09 11.11
CA ARG A 13 -52.65 17.44 11.07
C ARG A 13 -52.48 17.88 9.62
N LYS A 14 -52.91 19.12 9.34
CA LYS A 14 -52.76 19.83 8.05
C LYS A 14 -51.29 20.16 7.78
N LEU A 15 -50.82 19.90 6.56
CA LEU A 15 -49.63 20.50 5.96
C LEU A 15 -50.05 21.25 4.69
N SER A 16 -49.64 22.51 4.59
CA SER A 16 -49.91 23.42 3.48
C SER A 16 -48.80 23.30 2.44
N VAL A 17 -49.14 23.14 1.16
CA VAL A 17 -48.21 23.24 0.02
C VAL A 17 -48.77 24.26 -0.96
N ALA A 18 -47.86 25.14 -1.39
CA ALA A 18 -48.08 26.28 -2.26
C ALA A 18 -48.21 25.89 -3.74
N THR A 19 -49.08 26.59 -4.46
CA THR A 19 -49.22 26.54 -5.92
C THR A 19 -48.45 27.69 -6.59
N VAL A 20 -47.66 27.33 -7.59
CA VAL A 20 -47.01 28.19 -8.59
C VAL A 20 -47.97 28.32 -9.79
N SER A 21 -48.17 29.54 -10.29
CA SER A 21 -48.94 29.82 -11.52
C SER A 21 -48.00 30.17 -12.67
N LEU A 22 -48.21 29.52 -13.82
CA LEU A 22 -47.60 29.86 -15.11
C LEU A 22 -48.71 30.31 -16.08
N ALA A 23 -48.47 31.41 -16.78
CA ALA A 23 -49.37 32.03 -17.76
C ALA A 23 -49.02 31.61 -19.19
N ILE A 24 -50.02 31.37 -20.05
CA ILE A 24 -49.96 31.50 -21.52
C ILE A 24 -51.36 31.95 -22.01
N GLY A 25 -51.41 33.00 -22.82
CA GLY A 25 -52.61 33.43 -23.55
C GLY A 25 -52.46 33.24 -25.06
N PHE A 26 -53.57 33.29 -25.82
CA PHE A 26 -53.62 33.68 -27.23
C PHE A 26 -55.05 34.07 -27.68
N LEU A 27 -55.10 34.84 -28.77
CA LEU A 27 -56.12 35.79 -29.27
C LEU A 27 -57.24 35.21 -30.19
N PHE A 28 -58.40 35.92 -30.15
CA PHE A 28 -59.32 36.42 -31.21
C PHE A 28 -59.98 35.57 -32.36
N ALA A 29 -61.34 35.64 -32.36
CA ALA A 29 -62.30 36.00 -33.45
C ALA A 29 -62.88 34.90 -34.42
N PRO A 30 -63.94 35.17 -35.24
CA PRO A 30 -65.40 35.09 -34.91
C PRO A 30 -66.29 34.40 -36.02
N ALA A 31 -67.64 34.56 -35.93
CA ALA A 31 -68.74 34.27 -36.91
C ALA A 31 -69.53 32.95 -36.75
N ALA A 32 -70.82 32.76 -37.10
CA ALA A 32 -72.04 33.55 -37.34
C ALA A 32 -73.21 32.55 -37.66
N LEU A 33 -74.47 33.02 -37.65
CA LEU A 33 -75.76 32.40 -38.12
C LEU A 33 -76.44 31.41 -37.12
N GLY A 34 -77.66 31.59 -36.59
CA GLY A 34 -78.99 31.83 -37.20
C GLY A 34 -79.68 30.47 -37.44
N VAL A 35 -80.89 30.09 -36.99
CA VAL A 35 -82.23 30.74 -36.98
C VAL A 35 -83.26 29.84 -36.21
N ALA A 36 -84.30 30.49 -35.63
CA ALA A 36 -85.67 30.08 -35.24
C ALA A 36 -85.94 28.93 -34.23
N GLN A 37 -86.78 29.02 -33.17
CA GLN A 37 -88.10 29.61 -32.83
C GLN A 37 -89.19 28.52 -32.73
N VAL A 38 -89.88 28.44 -31.58
CA VAL A 38 -91.27 27.98 -31.24
C VAL A 38 -91.24 27.69 -29.71
N ALA A 39 -91.75 28.53 -28.79
CA ALA A 39 -93.11 29.00 -28.48
C ALA A 39 -93.99 28.00 -27.70
N GLN A 40 -94.67 28.55 -26.66
CA GLN A 40 -95.70 28.01 -25.74
C GLN A 40 -95.19 27.29 -24.48
N ALA A 41 -95.78 27.46 -23.28
CA ALA A 41 -96.77 28.38 -22.73
C ALA A 41 -96.80 28.18 -21.19
N ASP A 42 -97.48 29.10 -20.51
CA ASP A 42 -97.66 29.34 -19.07
C ASP A 42 -97.84 28.16 -18.10
N GLU A 43 -97.16 28.36 -16.96
CA GLU A 43 -97.59 28.35 -15.55
C GLU A 43 -98.66 27.43 -14.92
N LEU A 44 -98.25 27.00 -13.71
CA LEU A 44 -98.98 26.88 -12.43
C LEU A 44 -99.88 25.67 -12.14
N SER A 45 -99.49 24.94 -11.08
CA SER A 45 -100.43 24.36 -10.11
C SER A 45 -99.78 24.27 -8.72
N THR A 46 -100.48 24.79 -7.71
CA THR A 46 -100.25 24.54 -6.27
C THR A 46 -101.50 23.85 -5.73
N THR A 47 -101.31 22.85 -4.86
CA THR A 47 -102.34 21.96 -4.33
C THR A 47 -102.77 22.35 -2.90
N GLU A 48 -104.10 22.49 -2.78
CA GLU A 48 -105.07 22.36 -1.68
C GLU A 48 -104.71 21.75 -0.30
N GLN A 49 -105.36 22.28 0.76
CA GLN A 49 -106.51 21.70 1.54
C GLN A 49 -106.60 22.40 2.93
N VAL A 50 -107.68 23.10 3.35
CA VAL A 50 -109.09 22.73 3.69
C VAL A 50 -109.12 21.83 4.96
N GLU A 51 -109.78 22.14 6.08
CA GLU A 51 -111.24 22.21 6.35
C GLU A 51 -111.47 22.54 7.86
N ASN A 52 -112.47 23.31 8.32
CA ASN A 52 -113.84 22.92 8.75
C ASN A 52 -114.35 24.08 9.67
N LYS A 53 -115.61 24.51 9.84
CA LYS A 53 -116.96 24.08 9.45
C LYS A 53 -117.97 25.16 9.92
N ALA A 54 -119.13 25.22 9.25
CA ALA A 54 -120.48 25.57 9.71
C ALA A 54 -121.16 26.77 9.04
N GLU A 55 -122.33 26.46 8.49
CA GLU A 55 -123.13 27.22 7.53
C GLU A 55 -124.12 28.21 8.15
N ASN A 56 -124.49 29.16 7.29
CA ASN A 56 -125.81 29.75 7.10
C ASN A 56 -126.18 30.99 7.93
N GLN A 57 -125.99 32.18 7.33
CA GLN A 57 -127.08 33.13 7.03
C GLN A 57 -126.70 34.05 5.85
N VAL A 58 -127.73 34.41 5.09
CA VAL A 58 -127.72 35.04 3.75
C VAL A 58 -127.39 36.54 3.80
N SER A 59 -126.53 36.95 2.86
CA SER A 59 -126.31 38.28 2.24
C SER A 59 -126.01 39.50 3.12
N VAL A 60 -124.86 40.14 2.88
CA VAL A 60 -124.69 41.41 2.12
C VAL A 60 -123.19 41.65 1.84
N VAL A 61 -122.92 42.08 0.62
CA VAL A 61 -121.66 42.40 -0.08
C VAL A 61 -120.55 43.07 0.75
N SER A 62 -119.31 42.61 0.59
CA SER A 62 -118.14 43.51 0.45
C SER A 62 -116.93 42.78 -0.17
N PHE A 63 -116.32 43.43 -1.16
CA PHE A 63 -115.22 42.92 -1.97
C PHE A 63 -113.91 42.88 -1.17
N ALA A 64 -113.15 41.80 -1.34
CA ALA A 64 -111.81 41.63 -0.78
C ALA A 64 -110.77 42.47 -1.54
N THR A 65 -109.77 42.96 -0.81
CA THR A 65 -108.53 43.54 -1.36
C THR A 65 -107.37 42.66 -0.94
N GLU A 66 -106.76 41.98 -1.90
CA GLU A 66 -105.54 41.18 -1.73
C GLU A 66 -104.34 42.10 -2.05
N GLN A 67 -103.40 42.23 -1.11
CA GLN A 67 -102.25 43.14 -1.20
C GLN A 67 -100.97 42.32 -1.37
N GLU A 68 -100.43 42.32 -2.58
CA GLU A 68 -99.15 41.69 -2.95
C GLU A 68 -97.97 42.51 -2.38
N GLU A 69 -96.94 41.84 -1.86
CA GLU A 69 -95.76 42.47 -1.24
C GLU A 69 -94.96 43.27 -2.28
N SER A 70 -95.25 44.57 -2.40
CA SER A 70 -94.54 45.48 -3.30
C SER A 70 -93.17 45.86 -2.74
N GLU A 71 -92.12 45.69 -3.53
CA GLU A 71 -90.78 46.25 -3.29
C GLU A 71 -90.89 47.74 -2.90
N THR A 72 -90.55 48.08 -1.65
CA THR A 72 -90.76 49.44 -1.12
C THR A 72 -89.65 50.43 -1.48
N THR A 73 -88.61 49.98 -2.19
CA THR A 73 -87.44 50.79 -2.55
C THR A 73 -86.89 50.38 -3.92
N TYR A 74 -86.53 51.36 -4.75
CA TYR A 74 -85.89 51.17 -6.06
C TYR A 74 -84.64 52.05 -6.16
N VAL A 75 -83.48 51.45 -6.44
CA VAL A 75 -82.20 52.18 -6.56
C VAL A 75 -81.93 52.48 -8.03
N ASP A 76 -82.06 53.75 -8.41
CA ASP A 76 -81.65 54.25 -9.72
C ASP A 76 -80.16 54.58 -9.70
N THR A 77 -79.35 53.59 -10.06
CA THR A 77 -77.89 53.74 -10.12
C THR A 77 -77.42 54.74 -11.19
N THR A 78 -78.23 54.96 -12.23
CA THR A 78 -77.91 55.86 -13.35
C THR A 78 -78.07 57.31 -12.93
N ASN A 79 -79.17 57.64 -12.24
CA ASN A 79 -79.45 58.99 -11.77
C ASN A 79 -78.96 59.26 -10.33
N LYS A 80 -78.38 58.25 -9.66
CA LYS A 80 -77.86 58.32 -8.28
C LYS A 80 -78.95 58.73 -7.28
N VAL A 81 -80.10 58.07 -7.37
CA VAL A 81 -81.28 58.34 -6.55
C VAL A 81 -81.88 57.02 -6.10
N THR A 82 -82.20 56.91 -4.82
CA THR A 82 -83.00 55.81 -4.29
C THR A 82 -84.43 56.29 -4.12
N TRP A 83 -85.35 55.67 -4.84
CA TRP A 83 -86.78 55.93 -4.74
C TRP A 83 -87.37 55.07 -3.64
N THR A 84 -87.99 55.70 -2.65
CA THR A 84 -88.68 54.99 -1.57
C THR A 84 -90.18 55.19 -1.74
N PHE A 85 -90.92 54.09 -1.68
CA PHE A 85 -92.37 54.10 -1.77
C PHE A 85 -92.96 54.79 -0.53
N ALA A 86 -93.68 55.91 -0.74
CA ALA A 86 -94.26 56.72 0.32
C ALA A 86 -95.75 56.39 0.59
N GLY A 87 -96.27 55.35 -0.07
CA GLY A 87 -97.65 54.92 0.05
C GLY A 87 -98.49 55.22 -1.20
N TYR A 88 -99.70 54.65 -1.23
CA TYR A 88 -100.67 54.87 -2.30
C TYR A 88 -101.48 56.14 -2.05
N ASP A 89 -101.61 56.99 -3.06
CA ASP A 89 -102.51 58.15 -3.04
C ASP A 89 -103.95 57.64 -3.16
N LYS A 90 -104.66 57.58 -2.03
CA LYS A 90 -106.03 57.06 -1.93
C LYS A 90 -107.05 57.94 -2.65
N GLU A 91 -106.68 59.15 -3.07
CA GLU A 91 -107.56 60.11 -3.76
C GLU A 91 -107.36 60.09 -5.29
N LYS A 92 -106.25 59.53 -5.78
CA LYS A 92 -105.97 59.36 -7.23
C LYS A 92 -106.18 57.91 -7.66
N ILE A 93 -107.44 57.56 -7.87
CA ILE A 93 -107.87 56.25 -8.35
C ILE A 93 -108.13 56.35 -9.86
N VAL A 94 -107.37 55.60 -10.66
CA VAL A 94 -107.69 55.42 -12.07
C VAL A 94 -108.63 54.22 -12.17
N VAL A 95 -109.90 54.51 -12.48
CA VAL A 95 -110.95 53.49 -12.58
C VAL A 95 -111.10 53.05 -14.04
N GLY A 96 -110.52 51.91 -14.37
CA GLY A 96 -110.89 51.14 -15.56
C GLY A 96 -111.98 50.13 -15.22
N LYS A 97 -112.83 49.74 -16.18
CA LYS A 97 -113.92 48.76 -15.96
C LYS A 97 -113.35 47.51 -15.27
N GLY A 98 -113.67 47.35 -13.98
CA GLY A 98 -113.33 46.19 -13.15
C GLY A 98 -112.00 46.24 -12.38
N ARG A 99 -111.16 47.28 -12.51
CA ARG A 99 -109.88 47.40 -11.77
C ARG A 99 -109.67 48.83 -11.27
N GLN A 100 -109.48 48.98 -9.96
CA GLN A 100 -109.04 50.23 -9.34
C GLN A 100 -107.51 50.22 -9.24
N THR A 101 -106.85 51.12 -9.96
CA THR A 101 -105.41 51.31 -9.85
C THR A 101 -105.15 52.50 -8.94
N PHE A 102 -104.50 52.27 -7.80
CA PHE A 102 -104.02 53.34 -6.92
C PHE A 102 -102.68 53.85 -7.41
N LEU A 103 -102.55 55.16 -7.63
CA LEU A 103 -101.27 55.75 -7.95
C LEU A 103 -100.39 55.78 -6.69
N GLY A 104 -99.32 55.00 -6.73
CA GLY A 104 -98.25 55.03 -5.75
C GLY A 104 -97.46 56.34 -5.78
N SER A 105 -97.20 56.95 -4.63
CA SER A 105 -96.27 58.06 -4.51
C SER A 105 -94.88 57.53 -4.19
N TRP A 106 -93.89 57.91 -4.99
CA TRP A 106 -92.49 57.57 -4.78
C TRP A 106 -91.71 58.83 -4.42
N VAL A 107 -90.88 58.74 -3.37
CA VAL A 107 -90.05 59.84 -2.90
C VAL A 107 -88.61 59.59 -3.33
N PRO A 108 -88.02 60.45 -4.19
CA PRO A 108 -86.62 60.33 -4.57
C PRO A 108 -85.73 60.80 -3.42
N THR A 109 -84.78 59.96 -3.05
CA THR A 109 -83.72 60.27 -2.10
C THR A 109 -82.38 60.26 -2.84
N PRO A 110 -81.80 61.43 -3.17
CA PRO A 110 -80.46 61.49 -3.75
C PRO A 110 -79.44 60.73 -2.90
N ASN A 111 -78.73 59.78 -3.51
CA ASN A 111 -77.67 59.04 -2.83
C ASN A 111 -76.46 59.97 -2.63
N PRO A 112 -75.63 59.74 -1.60
CA PRO A 112 -74.36 60.44 -1.45
C PRO A 112 -73.45 60.23 -2.68
N GLU A 113 -72.74 61.29 -3.04
CA GLU A 113 -71.77 61.28 -4.12
C GLU A 113 -70.37 61.26 -3.55
N TYR A 114 -69.53 60.35 -4.06
CA TYR A 114 -68.13 60.26 -3.70
C TYR A 114 -67.30 60.77 -4.86
N VAL A 115 -66.33 61.63 -4.57
CA VAL A 115 -65.37 62.16 -5.55
C VAL A 115 -63.97 61.98 -4.98
N PHE A 116 -63.04 61.46 -5.77
CA PHE A 116 -61.64 61.42 -5.38
C PHE A 116 -60.86 62.53 -6.06
N LYS A 117 -59.97 63.17 -5.30
CA LYS A 117 -59.04 64.20 -5.78
C LYS A 117 -57.62 63.90 -5.31
N SER A 118 -56.66 64.26 -6.15
CA SER A 118 -55.24 64.28 -5.75
C SER A 118 -54.99 65.44 -4.79
N SER A 119 -54.13 65.23 -3.78
CA SER A 119 -53.64 66.29 -2.91
C SER A 119 -52.76 67.30 -3.65
N LYS A 120 -52.17 66.90 -4.79
CA LYS A 120 -51.38 67.76 -5.67
C LYS A 120 -52.24 68.24 -6.84
N ALA A 121 -52.44 69.56 -6.92
CA ALA A 121 -53.18 70.20 -8.00
C ALA A 121 -52.56 69.86 -9.37
N GLY A 122 -53.41 69.55 -10.35
CA GLY A 122 -52.99 69.22 -11.72
C GLY A 122 -52.44 67.80 -11.92
N VAL A 123 -52.29 66.99 -10.87
CA VAL A 123 -51.90 65.57 -10.99
C VAL A 123 -53.16 64.70 -11.05
N PRO A 124 -53.49 64.08 -12.19
CA PRO A 124 -54.68 63.24 -12.30
C PRO A 124 -54.49 61.93 -11.52
N LEU A 125 -55.59 61.45 -10.93
CA LEU A 125 -55.62 60.14 -10.29
C LEU A 125 -55.59 59.02 -11.35
N PRO A 126 -54.86 57.92 -11.09
CA PRO A 126 -54.91 56.75 -11.95
C PRO A 126 -56.31 56.12 -11.96
N GLN A 127 -56.65 55.47 -13.07
CA GLN A 127 -57.96 54.85 -13.26
C GLN A 127 -58.27 53.78 -12.20
N SER A 128 -57.23 53.11 -11.68
CA SER A 128 -57.35 52.15 -10.58
C SER A 128 -57.96 52.77 -9.33
N ILE A 129 -57.63 54.02 -8.99
CA ILE A 129 -58.20 54.74 -7.85
C ILE A 129 -59.60 55.25 -8.17
N LEU A 130 -59.81 55.78 -9.38
CA LEU A 130 -61.13 56.26 -9.81
C LEU A 130 -62.18 55.14 -9.84
N GLY A 131 -61.75 53.91 -10.17
CA GLY A 131 -62.60 52.73 -10.12
C GLY A 131 -62.97 52.25 -8.71
N MET A 132 -62.32 52.77 -7.66
CA MET A 132 -62.54 52.38 -6.25
C MET A 132 -63.50 53.30 -5.50
N LEU A 133 -64.20 54.19 -6.20
CA LEU A 133 -65.22 55.05 -5.59
C LEU A 133 -66.27 54.21 -4.84
N PRO A 134 -66.52 54.49 -3.55
CA PRO A 134 -67.51 53.75 -2.79
C PRO A 134 -68.90 53.85 -3.41
N LYS A 135 -69.62 52.74 -3.38
CA LYS A 135 -71.03 52.70 -3.74
C LYS A 135 -71.87 52.82 -2.48
N ASP A 136 -72.73 53.82 -2.44
CA ASP A 136 -73.71 53.98 -1.37
C ASP A 136 -75.12 53.93 -1.95
N GLU A 137 -75.80 52.84 -1.62
CA GLU A 137 -77.15 52.51 -2.07
C GLU A 137 -78.16 52.62 -0.91
N ALA A 138 -77.74 53.16 0.24
CA ALA A 138 -78.63 53.41 1.36
C ALA A 138 -79.58 54.59 1.08
N SER A 139 -80.83 54.46 1.54
CA SER A 139 -81.83 55.52 1.55
C SER A 139 -81.78 56.28 2.89
N TYR A 140 -81.69 57.61 2.83
CA TYR A 140 -81.55 58.50 3.98
C TYR A 140 -82.77 59.43 4.15
N LYS A 141 -83.19 59.67 5.39
CA LYS A 141 -84.25 60.62 5.76
C LYS A 141 -83.64 61.96 6.17
N VAL A 142 -84.41 63.04 6.01
CA VAL A 142 -83.97 64.38 6.44
C VAL A 142 -83.67 64.36 7.94
N GLY A 143 -82.46 64.77 8.32
CA GLY A 143 -81.93 64.68 9.69
C GLY A 143 -80.98 63.50 9.94
N ASP A 144 -80.90 62.52 9.04
CA ASP A 144 -79.98 61.40 9.18
C ASP A 144 -78.52 61.85 9.07
N THR A 145 -77.63 61.18 9.82
CA THR A 145 -76.18 61.39 9.71
C THR A 145 -75.58 60.36 8.77
N ILE A 146 -75.04 60.83 7.64
CA ILE A 146 -74.36 59.99 6.66
C ILE A 146 -72.89 59.92 7.02
N VAL A 147 -72.34 58.73 7.22
CA VAL A 147 -70.91 58.52 7.48
C VAL A 147 -70.21 58.14 6.18
N ALA A 148 -69.10 58.80 5.87
CA ALA A 148 -68.35 58.56 4.64
C ALA A 148 -67.80 57.12 4.60
N LYS A 149 -68.14 56.37 3.54
CA LYS A 149 -67.62 55.02 3.32
C LYS A 149 -66.16 55.07 2.88
N GLN A 150 -65.28 54.32 3.54
CA GLN A 150 -63.87 54.21 3.14
C GLN A 150 -63.72 53.49 1.79
N PRO A 151 -62.67 53.82 1.00
CA PRO A 151 -62.34 53.04 -0.20
C PRO A 151 -61.96 51.60 0.16
N ALA A 152 -62.06 50.69 -0.81
CA ALA A 152 -61.73 49.27 -0.62
C ALA A 152 -60.25 49.02 -0.24
N VAL A 153 -59.36 49.92 -0.67
CA VAL A 153 -57.94 49.97 -0.28
C VAL A 153 -57.56 51.42 -0.02
N GLU A 154 -56.67 51.65 0.94
CA GLU A 154 -56.20 52.99 1.30
C GLU A 154 -54.79 53.29 0.74
N SER A 155 -54.18 52.34 0.03
CA SER A 155 -52.88 52.51 -0.62
C SER A 155 -52.86 51.78 -1.97
N VAL A 156 -52.45 52.47 -3.02
CA VAL A 156 -52.37 51.95 -4.39
C VAL A 156 -51.01 52.29 -4.98
N VAL A 157 -50.33 51.29 -5.55
CA VAL A 157 -49.07 51.49 -6.28
C VAL A 157 -49.38 51.76 -7.75
N GLU A 158 -48.83 52.85 -8.29
CA GLU A 158 -48.88 53.18 -9.72
C GLU A 158 -47.53 52.79 -10.34
N GLU A 159 -47.42 51.54 -10.80
CA GLU A 159 -46.15 50.96 -11.29
C GLU A 159 -45.56 51.70 -12.49
N GLU A 160 -46.40 52.23 -13.38
CA GLU A 160 -45.94 52.95 -14.57
C GLU A 160 -45.18 54.23 -14.23
N LYS A 161 -45.62 54.94 -13.19
CA LYS A 161 -44.98 56.18 -12.74
C LYS A 161 -44.09 56.01 -11.51
N ASP A 162 -44.08 54.82 -10.92
CA ASP A 162 -43.36 54.48 -9.69
C ASP A 162 -43.77 55.37 -8.51
N TYR A 163 -45.08 55.54 -8.35
CA TYR A 163 -45.69 56.29 -7.26
C TYR A 163 -46.49 55.38 -6.34
N VAL A 164 -46.64 55.82 -5.10
CA VAL A 164 -47.60 55.28 -4.15
C VAL A 164 -48.64 56.37 -3.87
N TRP A 165 -49.89 56.01 -4.07
CA TRP A 165 -51.05 56.83 -3.73
C TRP A 165 -51.61 56.35 -2.40
N THR A 166 -51.68 57.25 -1.41
CA THR A 166 -52.21 56.95 -0.08
C THR A 166 -53.46 57.78 0.18
N PHE A 167 -54.56 57.13 0.57
CA PHE A 167 -55.78 57.80 0.97
C PHE A 167 -55.57 58.52 2.31
N LYS A 168 -55.90 59.82 2.36
CA LYS A 168 -55.75 60.64 3.57
C LYS A 168 -57.05 60.89 4.31
N GLY A 169 -58.17 60.44 3.75
CA GLY A 169 -59.49 60.67 4.31
C GLY A 169 -60.35 61.56 3.41
N TYR A 170 -61.58 61.79 3.89
CA TYR A 170 -62.54 62.68 3.28
C TYR A 170 -62.46 64.08 3.86
N ASP A 171 -62.85 65.09 3.07
CA ASP A 171 -63.07 66.47 3.49
C ASP A 171 -64.01 66.58 4.71
N GLN A 172 -65.00 65.69 4.79
CA GLN A 172 -65.87 65.52 5.94
C GLN A 172 -66.08 64.02 6.25
N LYS A 173 -65.99 63.65 7.53
CA LYS A 173 -66.17 62.24 7.97
C LYS A 173 -67.63 61.82 7.99
N ASN A 174 -68.52 62.78 8.19
CA ASN A 174 -69.96 62.62 8.16
C ASN A 174 -70.62 63.92 7.71
N ALA A 175 -71.88 63.84 7.31
CA ALA A 175 -72.69 64.99 6.98
C ALA A 175 -74.17 64.71 7.32
N THR A 176 -74.89 65.73 7.77
CA THR A 176 -76.34 65.63 8.00
C THR A 176 -77.10 65.78 6.69
N TYR A 177 -78.03 64.85 6.44
CA TYR A 177 -78.83 64.85 5.23
C TYR A 177 -79.98 65.86 5.32
N ASN A 178 -79.94 66.89 4.47
CA ASN A 178 -80.94 67.97 4.45
C ASN A 178 -81.89 67.88 3.23
N GLY A 179 -82.09 66.67 2.67
CA GLY A 179 -82.90 66.46 1.46
C GLY A 179 -82.20 66.87 0.16
N LYS A 180 -80.91 67.22 0.22
CA LYS A 180 -80.04 67.49 -0.93
C LYS A 180 -78.91 66.47 -0.96
N ARG A 181 -78.41 66.19 -2.16
CA ARG A 181 -77.25 65.31 -2.37
C ARG A 181 -76.06 65.82 -1.56
N VAL A 182 -75.48 64.92 -0.76
CA VAL A 182 -74.24 65.15 -0.01
C VAL A 182 -73.07 64.67 -0.87
N THR A 183 -72.01 65.46 -0.96
CA THR A 183 -70.77 65.06 -1.64
C THR A 183 -69.65 64.87 -0.62
N PHE A 184 -68.97 63.73 -0.67
CA PHE A 184 -67.75 63.46 0.08
C PHE A 184 -66.55 63.48 -0.87
N THR A 185 -65.59 64.37 -0.59
CA THR A 185 -64.36 64.50 -1.39
C THR A 185 -63.21 63.79 -0.70
N GLY A 186 -62.82 62.64 -1.23
CA GLY A 186 -61.68 61.86 -0.74
C GLY A 186 -60.36 62.38 -1.29
N ILE A 187 -59.37 62.61 -0.42
CA ILE A 187 -58.05 63.13 -0.79
C ILE A 187 -57.05 61.97 -0.86
N TRP A 188 -56.39 61.85 -2.01
CA TRP A 188 -55.30 60.89 -2.23
C TRP A 188 -53.97 61.64 -2.37
N GLU A 189 -52.99 61.28 -1.54
CA GLU A 189 -51.64 61.83 -1.61
C GLU A 189 -50.73 60.96 -2.48
N VAL A 190 -49.99 61.57 -3.39
CA VAL A 190 -49.00 60.90 -4.24
C VAL A 190 -47.57 61.15 -3.75
N THR A 191 -46.85 60.07 -3.46
CA THR A 191 -45.43 60.09 -3.09
C THR A 191 -44.63 59.17 -4.01
N PRO A 192 -43.38 59.53 -4.38
CA PRO A 192 -42.43 58.61 -5.02
C PRO A 192 -42.35 57.29 -4.25
N ARG A 193 -42.37 56.16 -4.96
CA ARG A 193 -42.21 54.85 -4.33
C ARG A 193 -40.76 54.68 -3.84
N PRO A 194 -40.55 54.34 -2.56
CA PRO A 194 -39.21 54.06 -2.05
C PRO A 194 -38.70 52.70 -2.56
N HIS A 195 -37.41 52.65 -2.87
CA HIS A 195 -36.66 51.45 -3.19
C HIS A 195 -35.43 51.34 -2.31
N HIS A 196 -34.96 50.11 -2.14
CA HIS A 196 -33.83 49.78 -1.28
C HIS A 196 -32.75 49.02 -2.04
N VAL A 197 -31.54 49.08 -1.51
CA VAL A 197 -30.39 48.30 -1.98
C VAL A 197 -30.17 47.15 -1.01
N SER A 198 -29.89 45.97 -1.56
CA SER A 198 -29.54 44.78 -0.80
C SER A 198 -28.27 44.14 -1.34
N TYR A 199 -27.59 43.38 -0.49
CA TYR A 199 -26.34 42.72 -0.81
C TYR A 199 -26.43 41.24 -0.50
N THR A 200 -26.05 40.41 -1.47
CA THR A 200 -25.97 38.96 -1.32
C THR A 200 -24.57 38.48 -1.61
N PHE A 201 -23.98 37.66 -0.74
CA PHE A 201 -22.65 37.08 -0.96
C PHE A 201 -22.77 35.64 -1.43
N VAL A 202 -22.01 35.29 -2.48
CA VAL A 202 -21.99 33.96 -3.09
C VAL A 202 -20.57 33.45 -3.27
N SER A 203 -20.40 32.13 -3.21
CA SER A 203 -19.16 31.47 -3.62
C SER A 203 -19.12 31.36 -5.13
N VAL A 204 -17.95 31.63 -5.73
CA VAL A 204 -17.65 31.29 -7.12
C VAL A 204 -16.72 30.09 -7.25
N THR A 205 -16.28 29.50 -6.13
CA THR A 205 -15.50 28.26 -6.13
C THR A 205 -16.45 27.07 -6.20
N SER A 206 -16.34 26.29 -7.28
CA SER A 206 -17.19 25.12 -7.52
C SER A 206 -17.08 24.11 -6.37
N GLY A 207 -18.22 23.58 -5.92
CA GLY A 207 -18.29 22.56 -4.86
C GLY A 207 -18.03 23.06 -3.45
N VAL A 208 -17.79 24.36 -3.25
CA VAL A 208 -17.52 24.94 -1.92
C VAL A 208 -18.55 26.02 -1.62
N ASP A 209 -19.43 25.75 -0.65
CA ASP A 209 -20.45 26.69 -0.20
C ASP A 209 -19.83 27.80 0.65
N LEU A 210 -20.28 29.05 0.43
CA LEU A 210 -19.82 30.18 1.22
C LEU A 210 -20.32 30.05 2.68
N PRO A 211 -19.44 30.10 3.69
CA PRO A 211 -19.86 29.98 5.08
C PRO A 211 -20.91 31.01 5.50
N LYS A 212 -21.91 30.58 6.29
CA LYS A 212 -22.99 31.44 6.80
C LYS A 212 -22.49 32.68 7.55
N PHE A 213 -21.31 32.60 8.19
CA PHE A 213 -20.74 33.75 8.89
C PHE A 213 -20.29 34.84 7.92
N ILE A 214 -19.74 34.50 6.75
CA ILE A 214 -19.38 35.46 5.69
C ILE A 214 -20.65 36.04 5.07
N GLN A 215 -21.66 35.21 4.81
CA GLN A 215 -22.95 35.68 4.29
C GLN A 215 -23.57 36.78 5.19
N LYS A 216 -23.45 36.65 6.52
CA LYS A 216 -23.93 37.66 7.48
C LYS A 216 -23.10 38.95 7.54
N LYS A 217 -21.95 39.00 6.87
CA LYS A 217 -21.07 40.17 6.78
C LYS A 217 -21.34 41.01 5.54
N ALA A 218 -22.35 40.67 4.74
CA ALA A 218 -22.84 41.54 3.67
C ALA A 218 -23.19 42.93 4.23
N PRO A 219 -22.84 44.02 3.52
CA PRO A 219 -23.21 45.36 3.92
C PRO A 219 -24.72 45.50 4.10
N LYS A 220 -25.11 46.49 4.91
CA LYS A 220 -26.52 46.81 5.15
C LYS A 220 -26.72 48.27 4.81
N ASP A 221 -27.48 48.51 3.75
CA ASP A 221 -27.87 49.85 3.37
C ASP A 221 -29.21 50.21 4.02
N GLY A 222 -29.21 51.25 4.86
CA GLY A 222 -30.40 51.80 5.50
C GLY A 222 -31.07 52.92 4.71
N SER A 223 -30.53 53.25 3.53
CA SER A 223 -30.98 54.38 2.73
C SER A 223 -32.26 54.07 1.97
N THR A 224 -32.94 55.14 1.56
CA THR A 224 -34.11 55.08 0.67
C THR A 224 -33.77 55.76 -0.64
N TYR A 225 -34.05 55.08 -1.74
CA TYR A 225 -33.80 55.56 -3.10
C TYR A 225 -35.08 55.67 -3.89
N PHE A 226 -35.06 56.50 -4.92
CA PHE A 226 -36.18 56.71 -5.83
C PHE A 226 -35.77 56.37 -7.26
N ASN A 227 -36.75 56.15 -8.13
CA ASN A 227 -36.52 55.82 -9.52
C ASN A 227 -35.48 56.74 -10.19
N ARG A 228 -34.64 56.16 -11.07
CA ARG A 228 -33.56 56.83 -11.81
C ARG A 228 -32.38 57.28 -10.94
N THR A 229 -32.38 56.98 -9.64
CA THR A 229 -31.21 57.22 -8.78
C THR A 229 -30.11 56.21 -9.11
N ARG A 230 -28.88 56.68 -9.31
CA ARG A 230 -27.71 55.80 -9.42
C ARG A 230 -27.16 55.51 -8.03
N VAL A 231 -27.00 54.23 -7.72
CA VAL A 231 -26.44 53.73 -6.47
C VAL A 231 -25.13 52.99 -6.76
N PHE A 232 -24.17 53.08 -5.83
CA PHE A 232 -22.86 52.44 -5.94
C PHE A 232 -22.77 51.30 -4.95
N ALA A 233 -22.10 50.21 -5.33
CA ALA A 233 -21.92 49.08 -4.43
C ALA A 233 -20.96 49.45 -3.29
N GLU A 234 -21.36 49.18 -2.04
CA GLU A 234 -20.52 49.39 -0.86
C GLU A 234 -19.60 48.18 -0.67
N GLU A 235 -18.29 48.41 -0.64
CA GLU A 235 -17.33 47.32 -0.42
C GLU A 235 -17.35 46.83 1.04
N PRO A 236 -17.20 45.52 1.28
CA PRO A 236 -17.05 45.01 2.63
C PRO A 236 -15.74 45.48 3.26
N THR A 237 -15.78 45.79 4.56
CA THR A 237 -14.61 46.23 5.35
C THR A 237 -13.53 45.16 5.44
N THR A 238 -13.91 43.89 5.42
CA THR A 238 -12.99 42.75 5.44
C THR A 238 -13.17 41.95 4.16
N LYS A 239 -12.10 41.86 3.38
CA LYS A 239 -12.08 41.19 2.07
C LYS A 239 -11.48 39.79 2.10
N THR A 240 -10.97 39.34 3.25
CA THR A 240 -10.40 38.00 3.43
C THR A 240 -10.85 37.37 4.74
N TYR A 241 -11.14 36.06 4.71
CA TYR A 241 -11.51 35.28 5.89
C TYR A 241 -10.87 33.91 5.84
N ILE A 242 -10.31 33.47 6.97
CA ILE A 242 -9.81 32.11 7.13
C ILE A 242 -11.01 31.17 7.36
N ASP A 243 -11.03 30.06 6.63
CA ASP A 243 -11.98 28.97 6.81
C ASP A 243 -11.25 27.77 7.42
N SER A 244 -11.33 27.64 8.74
CA SER A 244 -10.69 26.52 9.44
C SER A 244 -11.38 25.18 9.19
N VAL A 245 -12.60 25.16 8.65
CA VAL A 245 -13.35 23.92 8.38
C VAL A 245 -12.89 23.33 7.06
N ASN A 246 -12.86 24.14 6.00
CA ASN A 246 -12.41 23.74 4.68
C ASN A 246 -10.89 23.90 4.48
N ASP A 247 -10.19 24.41 5.49
CA ASP A 247 -8.75 24.63 5.53
C ASP A 247 -8.23 25.47 4.36
N GLY A 248 -8.65 26.73 4.33
CA GLY A 248 -8.22 27.68 3.31
C GLY A 248 -8.65 29.09 3.60
N THR A 249 -8.63 29.93 2.58
CA THR A 249 -8.93 31.36 2.68
C THR A 249 -9.98 31.76 1.66
N TRP A 250 -11.02 32.45 2.12
CA TRP A 250 -11.97 33.15 1.27
C TRP A 250 -11.48 34.55 0.95
N THR A 251 -11.55 34.94 -0.31
CA THR A 251 -11.19 36.28 -0.79
C THR A 251 -12.34 36.89 -1.58
N PHE A 252 -12.73 38.11 -1.22
CA PHE A 252 -13.72 38.88 -1.96
C PHE A 252 -13.14 39.37 -3.29
N LYS A 253 -13.81 39.05 -4.39
CA LYS A 253 -13.38 39.45 -5.74
C LYS A 253 -14.08 40.71 -6.25
N GLY A 254 -15.17 41.12 -5.60
CA GLY A 254 -15.98 42.28 -6.02
C GLY A 254 -17.44 41.91 -6.22
N TYR A 255 -18.23 42.92 -6.59
CA TYR A 255 -19.63 42.75 -6.97
C TYR A 255 -19.78 42.43 -8.45
N ASP A 256 -20.95 41.92 -8.82
CA ASP A 256 -21.39 41.75 -10.21
C ASP A 256 -21.47 43.08 -10.97
N ALA A 257 -21.77 44.19 -10.29
CA ALA A 257 -21.69 45.54 -10.82
C ALA A 257 -21.16 46.54 -9.79
N ALA A 258 -20.36 47.52 -10.22
CA ALA A 258 -19.87 48.60 -9.35
C ALA A 258 -20.95 49.64 -9.02
N SER A 259 -21.97 49.75 -9.87
CA SER A 259 -23.12 50.64 -9.68
C SER A 259 -24.33 50.12 -10.44
N ALA A 260 -25.52 50.52 -10.02
CA ALA A 260 -26.77 50.24 -10.69
C ALA A 260 -27.67 51.47 -10.66
N VAL A 261 -28.64 51.53 -11.57
CA VAL A 261 -29.68 52.56 -11.58
C VAL A 261 -30.97 51.93 -11.09
N VAL A 262 -31.60 52.54 -10.09
CA VAL A 262 -32.91 52.14 -9.62
C VAL A 262 -33.91 52.30 -10.76
N ASN A 263 -34.54 51.20 -11.18
CA ASN A 263 -35.51 51.18 -12.27
C ASN A 263 -36.82 50.57 -11.78
N LYS A 264 -37.56 51.34 -10.97
CA LYS A 264 -38.87 50.95 -10.40
C LYS A 264 -38.86 49.66 -9.58
N ALA A 265 -37.69 49.23 -9.14
CA ALA A 265 -37.48 48.02 -8.34
C ALA A 265 -36.28 48.22 -7.41
N ASN A 266 -36.24 47.43 -6.33
CA ASN A 266 -35.08 47.31 -5.47
C ASN A 266 -33.86 46.85 -6.27
N VAL A 267 -32.69 47.32 -5.86
CA VAL A 267 -31.41 46.93 -6.45
C VAL A 267 -30.75 45.88 -5.56
N GLU A 268 -30.22 44.85 -6.17
CA GLU A 268 -29.39 43.84 -5.50
C GLU A 268 -27.99 43.86 -6.10
N PHE A 269 -26.97 43.88 -5.24
CA PHE A 269 -25.58 43.66 -5.63
C PHE A 269 -25.12 42.29 -5.13
N VAL A 270 -24.58 41.47 -6.04
CA VAL A 270 -24.12 40.12 -5.73
C VAL A 270 -22.61 40.10 -5.59
N GLY A 271 -22.15 39.98 -4.35
CA GLY A 271 -20.73 39.93 -3.98
C GLY A 271 -20.14 38.53 -4.18
N LYS A 272 -19.07 38.44 -4.97
CA LYS A 272 -18.42 37.18 -5.34
C LYS A 272 -17.21 36.90 -4.45
N TRP A 273 -17.17 35.70 -3.88
CA TRP A 273 -16.08 35.22 -3.04
C TRP A 273 -15.43 33.98 -3.63
N THR A 274 -14.11 33.95 -3.67
CA THR A 274 -13.32 32.79 -4.11
C THR A 274 -12.64 32.15 -2.91
N PHE A 275 -12.80 30.85 -2.76
CA PHE A 275 -12.06 30.03 -1.83
C PHE A 275 -10.78 29.49 -2.47
N GLU A 276 -9.67 29.59 -1.74
CA GLU A 276 -8.38 29.00 -2.06
C GLU A 276 -7.97 28.08 -0.90
N ALA A 277 -7.88 26.77 -1.17
CA ALA A 277 -7.50 25.77 -0.20
C ALA A 277 -6.01 25.86 0.14
N ASN A 278 -5.66 25.62 1.40
CA ASN A 278 -4.26 25.47 1.81
C ASN A 278 -3.65 24.25 1.14
N LYS A 279 -2.35 24.36 0.81
CA LYS A 279 -1.59 23.34 0.10
C LYS A 279 -0.46 22.83 0.98
N TYR A 280 -0.28 21.52 0.98
CA TYR A 280 0.69 20.79 1.79
C TYR A 280 1.59 19.93 0.91
N GLN A 281 2.72 19.53 1.45
CA GLN A 281 3.72 18.74 0.75
C GLN A 281 4.10 17.49 1.55
N ALA A 282 4.66 16.52 0.84
CA ALA A 282 5.26 15.33 1.42
C ALA A 282 6.77 15.54 1.55
N THR A 283 7.31 15.33 2.73
CA THR A 283 8.76 15.35 2.99
C THR A 283 9.22 13.96 3.40
N TYR A 284 10.49 13.67 3.10
CA TYR A 284 11.11 12.38 3.35
C TYR A 284 12.37 12.58 4.14
N ARG A 285 12.62 11.69 5.11
CA ARG A 285 13.92 11.59 5.78
C ARG A 285 14.30 10.12 5.98
N PHE A 286 15.59 9.87 6.09
CA PHE A 286 16.12 8.54 6.40
C PHE A 286 16.75 8.51 7.78
N GLU A 287 16.55 7.39 8.48
CA GLU A 287 17.13 7.12 9.78
C GLU A 287 17.72 5.72 9.82
N SER A 288 18.78 5.55 10.61
CA SER A 288 19.32 4.22 10.90
C SER A 288 18.37 3.45 11.83
N ALA A 289 18.16 2.18 11.50
CA ALA A 289 17.54 1.19 12.37
C ALA A 289 18.58 0.40 13.18
N THR A 290 19.86 0.47 12.81
CA THR A 290 20.97 -0.19 13.53
C THR A 290 21.51 0.77 14.58
N SER A 291 21.34 0.41 15.86
CA SER A 291 21.89 1.17 16.99
C SER A 291 23.39 1.41 16.80
N ASP A 292 23.84 2.60 17.20
CA ASP A 292 25.25 3.02 17.17
C ASP A 292 25.90 3.10 15.78
N LYS A 293 25.11 3.00 14.70
CA LYS A 293 25.56 3.25 13.32
C LYS A 293 24.84 4.44 12.70
N ALA A 294 25.60 5.47 12.34
CA ALA A 294 25.10 6.61 11.59
C ALA A 294 25.00 6.27 10.10
N LEU A 295 24.00 6.85 9.41
CA LEU A 295 23.85 6.66 7.98
C LEU A 295 24.99 7.34 7.20
N PRO A 296 25.59 6.67 6.21
CA PRO A 296 26.49 7.30 5.25
C PRO A 296 25.81 8.46 4.52
N ALA A 297 26.56 9.54 4.25
CA ALA A 297 26.04 10.71 3.53
C ALA A 297 25.48 10.35 2.14
N GLY A 298 25.99 9.30 1.50
CA GLY A 298 25.48 8.80 0.22
C GLY A 298 24.03 8.31 0.28
N ILE A 299 23.52 7.88 1.45
CA ILE A 299 22.11 7.49 1.59
C ILE A 299 21.17 8.69 1.48
N ALA A 300 21.62 9.89 1.90
CA ALA A 300 20.82 11.11 1.78
C ALA A 300 20.52 11.48 0.33
N THR A 301 21.37 11.10 -0.64
CA THR A 301 21.12 11.38 -2.06
C THR A 301 20.08 10.45 -2.69
N LEU A 302 19.66 9.40 -1.97
CA LEU A 302 18.65 8.44 -2.41
C LEU A 302 17.22 8.87 -2.05
N LEU A 303 17.07 10.01 -1.35
CA LEU A 303 15.77 10.56 -0.96
C LEU A 303 14.90 10.80 -2.22
N PRO A 304 13.63 10.36 -2.22
CA PRO A 304 12.73 10.64 -3.33
C PRO A 304 12.34 12.11 -3.35
N SER A 305 12.04 12.62 -4.54
CA SER A 305 11.50 13.95 -4.73
C SER A 305 9.97 13.92 -4.92
N ASP A 306 9.26 14.80 -4.21
CA ASP A 306 7.84 15.04 -4.44
C ASP A 306 7.55 16.53 -4.60
N SER A 307 7.23 16.94 -5.83
CA SER A 307 6.84 18.31 -6.16
C SER A 307 5.32 18.53 -6.12
N ALA A 308 4.53 17.48 -5.87
CA ALA A 308 3.09 17.60 -5.78
C ALA A 308 2.68 18.41 -4.54
N THR A 309 1.54 19.09 -4.66
CA THR A 309 0.89 19.74 -3.53
C THR A 309 -0.48 19.10 -3.28
N TYR A 310 -0.82 18.98 -2.01
CA TYR A 310 -1.97 18.22 -1.54
C TYR A 310 -2.89 19.12 -0.71
N GLU A 311 -4.19 18.93 -0.83
CA GLU A 311 -5.18 19.59 0.03
C GLU A 311 -5.43 18.75 1.29
N ASN A 312 -5.98 19.37 2.33
CA ASN A 312 -6.35 18.67 3.56
C ASN A 312 -7.34 17.52 3.29
N GLY A 313 -7.09 16.36 3.90
CA GLY A 313 -7.86 15.15 3.68
C GLY A 313 -7.40 14.28 2.50
N ASN A 314 -6.51 14.78 1.62
CA ASN A 314 -5.94 13.95 0.57
C ASN A 314 -5.06 12.84 1.17
N SER A 315 -5.11 11.65 0.57
CA SER A 315 -4.18 10.55 0.89
C SER A 315 -2.92 10.67 0.05
N VAL A 316 -1.77 10.63 0.71
CA VAL A 316 -0.44 10.66 0.09
C VAL A 316 0.23 9.32 0.29
N SER A 317 0.71 8.70 -0.79
CA SER A 317 1.47 7.44 -0.72
C SER A 317 2.97 7.71 -0.69
N ALA A 318 3.69 6.98 0.16
CA ALA A 318 5.14 7.13 0.29
C ALA A 318 5.85 6.69 -1.00
N LYS A 319 6.70 7.55 -1.55
CA LYS A 319 7.56 7.21 -2.70
C LYS A 319 8.79 6.45 -2.25
N GLN A 320 9.13 5.37 -2.93
CA GLN A 320 10.33 4.57 -2.62
C GLN A 320 11.62 5.36 -2.94
N PRO A 321 12.72 5.12 -2.21
CA PRO A 321 14.03 5.69 -2.54
C PRO A 321 14.49 5.28 -3.93
N ALA A 322 15.45 6.03 -4.49
CA ALA A 322 16.06 5.70 -5.78
C ALA A 322 16.72 4.31 -5.80
N GLN A 323 17.19 3.84 -4.65
CA GLN A 323 17.75 2.51 -4.44
C GLN A 323 17.36 2.00 -3.05
N ALA A 324 17.18 0.69 -2.91
CA ALA A 324 16.83 0.04 -1.64
C ALA A 324 18.05 -0.56 -0.90
N THR A 325 19.24 -0.48 -1.49
CA THR A 325 20.48 -1.00 -0.93
C THR A 325 21.61 0.00 -1.14
N TYR A 326 22.54 0.09 -0.18
CA TYR A 326 23.71 0.94 -0.28
C TYR A 326 24.94 0.22 0.30
N ILE A 327 26.01 0.14 -0.47
CA ILE A 327 27.28 -0.47 -0.05
C ILE A 327 28.06 0.56 0.77
N ASP A 328 28.40 0.21 2.00
CA ASP A 328 29.23 1.02 2.89
C ASP A 328 30.63 0.43 2.98
N SER A 329 31.51 0.92 2.11
CA SER A 329 32.91 0.49 2.08
C SER A 329 33.72 0.93 3.30
N VAL A 330 33.23 1.87 4.11
CA VAL A 330 33.93 2.35 5.30
C VAL A 330 33.73 1.37 6.46
N ASN A 331 32.52 0.84 6.61
CA ASN A 331 32.16 -0.12 7.66
C ASN A 331 32.16 -1.59 7.18
N ASP A 332 32.61 -1.85 5.95
CA ASP A 332 32.55 -3.16 5.27
C ASP A 332 31.19 -3.86 5.44
N GLY A 333 30.15 -3.25 4.90
CA GLY A 333 28.83 -3.86 4.94
C GLY A 333 27.84 -3.23 3.98
N THR A 334 26.59 -3.65 4.11
CA THR A 334 25.49 -3.20 3.26
C THR A 334 24.34 -2.66 4.11
N TRP A 335 23.89 -1.46 3.77
CA TRP A 335 22.65 -0.89 4.27
C TRP A 335 21.49 -1.33 3.39
N THR A 336 20.39 -1.76 4.01
CA THR A 336 19.15 -2.17 3.33
C THR A 336 17.98 -1.34 3.82
N PHE A 337 17.22 -0.76 2.89
CA PHE A 337 16.00 -0.03 3.18
C PHE A 337 14.90 -0.99 3.63
N LYS A 338 14.32 -0.74 4.80
CA LYS A 338 13.26 -1.57 5.40
C LYS A 338 11.85 -1.06 5.14
N GLY A 339 11.73 0.15 4.62
CA GLY A 339 10.46 0.82 4.38
C GLY A 339 10.31 2.11 5.18
N TYR A 340 9.19 2.77 4.96
CA TYR A 340 8.77 3.93 5.73
C TYR A 340 7.95 3.50 6.96
N ASP A 341 7.86 4.39 7.94
CA ASP A 341 6.98 4.29 9.09
C ASP A 341 5.49 4.10 8.71
N ALA A 342 5.08 4.65 7.57
CA ALA A 342 3.78 4.38 6.96
C ALA A 342 3.87 4.27 5.42
N ALA A 343 3.07 3.38 4.82
CA ALA A 343 2.96 3.27 3.36
C ALA A 343 2.21 4.45 2.73
N SER A 344 1.32 5.07 3.50
CA SER A 344 0.55 6.25 3.13
C SER A 344 0.13 7.03 4.37
N ALA A 345 -0.11 8.32 4.21
CA ALA A 345 -0.65 9.18 5.27
C ALA A 345 -1.66 10.17 4.69
N VAL A 346 -2.63 10.56 5.52
CA VAL A 346 -3.64 11.56 5.15
C VAL A 346 -3.15 12.93 5.60
N VAL A 347 -3.23 13.92 4.71
CA VAL A 347 -2.92 15.30 5.03
C VAL A 347 -3.90 15.81 6.08
N ASN A 348 -3.39 16.33 7.19
CA ASN A 348 -4.20 16.88 8.28
C ASN A 348 -3.70 18.28 8.67
N LYS A 349 -3.96 19.25 7.80
CA LYS A 349 -3.60 20.68 7.95
C LYS A 349 -2.11 20.95 8.20
N ALA A 350 -1.25 20.00 7.83
CA ALA A 350 0.20 20.07 7.95
C ALA A 350 0.87 19.22 6.86
N ASN A 351 2.14 19.50 6.59
CA ASN A 351 2.95 18.67 5.72
C ASN A 351 3.02 17.25 6.27
N VAL A 352 3.02 16.28 5.36
CA VAL A 352 3.16 14.86 5.69
C VAL A 352 4.64 14.53 5.65
N GLU A 353 5.14 13.82 6.65
CA GLU A 353 6.51 13.36 6.70
C GLU A 353 6.55 11.83 6.71
N PHE A 354 7.39 11.25 5.85
CA PHE A 354 7.67 9.82 5.83
C PHE A 354 9.09 9.56 6.30
N VAL A 355 9.24 8.66 7.26
CA VAL A 355 10.52 8.35 7.90
C VAL A 355 10.95 6.96 7.49
N GLY A 356 11.94 6.92 6.61
CA GLY A 356 12.47 5.69 6.05
C GLY A 356 13.57 5.08 6.92
N LYS A 357 13.45 3.79 7.24
CA LYS A 357 14.41 3.07 8.07
C LYS A 357 15.40 2.27 7.22
N TRP A 358 16.69 2.40 7.52
CA TRP A 358 17.76 1.63 6.90
C TRP A 358 18.47 0.77 7.94
N GLU A 359 18.67 -0.51 7.64
CA GLU A 359 19.37 -1.46 8.52
C GLU A 359 20.72 -1.83 7.92
N PHE A 360 21.78 -1.71 8.72
CA PHE A 360 23.12 -2.12 8.36
C PHE A 360 23.37 -3.59 8.69
N LYS A 361 23.98 -4.31 7.75
CA LYS A 361 24.53 -5.65 7.96
C LYS A 361 26.00 -5.64 7.56
N ALA A 362 26.89 -5.92 8.51
CA ALA A 362 28.31 -6.11 8.24
C ALA A 362 28.54 -7.35 7.37
N ASN A 363 29.55 -7.29 6.50
CA ASN A 363 30.05 -8.47 5.82
C ASN A 363 30.81 -9.35 6.83
N PRO A 364 30.78 -10.68 6.68
CA PRO A 364 31.58 -11.57 7.51
C PRO A 364 33.06 -11.31 7.23
N THR A 365 33.86 -11.31 8.29
CA THR A 365 35.32 -11.20 8.17
C THR A 365 35.92 -12.46 7.56
N ASN A 366 37.14 -12.38 7.07
CA ASN A 366 37.88 -13.55 6.60
C ASN A 366 38.10 -14.57 7.73
N ALA A 367 38.38 -14.13 8.96
CA ALA A 367 38.49 -15.03 10.11
C ALA A 367 37.18 -15.80 10.41
N GLU A 368 36.02 -15.20 10.16
CA GLU A 368 34.71 -15.87 10.31
C GLU A 368 34.39 -16.80 9.13
N THR A 369 34.99 -16.55 7.97
CA THR A 369 34.69 -17.26 6.72
C THR A 369 35.65 -18.43 6.46
N TYR A 370 36.91 -18.29 6.84
CA TYR A 370 37.98 -19.25 6.54
C TYR A 370 38.48 -19.92 7.81
N THR A 371 38.68 -21.24 7.75
CA THR A 371 39.26 -22.01 8.85
C THR A 371 40.64 -22.54 8.45
N PRO A 372 41.75 -22.10 9.09
CA PRO A 372 43.07 -22.65 8.85
C PRO A 372 43.11 -24.14 9.19
N GLN A 373 43.80 -24.94 8.38
CA GLN A 373 44.01 -26.37 8.60
C GLN A 373 45.47 -26.59 8.92
N VAL A 374 45.73 -27.18 10.07
CA VAL A 374 47.08 -27.43 10.58
C VAL A 374 47.41 -28.91 10.60
N THR A 375 48.67 -29.26 10.29
CA THR A 375 49.24 -30.58 10.54
C THR A 375 50.19 -30.55 11.72
N GLU A 376 50.49 -31.70 12.30
CA GLU A 376 51.54 -31.80 13.31
C GLU A 376 52.93 -31.61 12.70
N GLU A 377 53.84 -31.08 13.51
CA GLU A 377 55.24 -30.89 13.19
C GLU A 377 56.08 -31.98 13.87
N THR A 378 57.01 -32.60 13.17
CA THR A 378 57.87 -33.65 13.74
C THR A 378 59.34 -33.32 13.54
N ILE A 379 60.05 -33.14 14.65
CA ILE A 379 61.46 -32.76 14.68
C ILE A 379 62.29 -33.74 15.51
N LYS A 380 63.60 -33.77 15.31
CA LYS A 380 64.53 -34.49 16.19
C LYS A 380 64.98 -33.59 17.35
N VAL A 381 65.39 -34.19 18.47
CA VAL A 381 65.98 -33.43 19.60
C VAL A 381 67.06 -32.46 19.09
N GLY A 382 66.95 -31.20 19.53
CA GLY A 382 67.87 -30.11 19.18
C GLY A 382 67.57 -29.38 17.87
N GLN A 383 66.58 -29.81 17.07
CA GLN A 383 66.15 -29.07 15.88
C GLN A 383 65.19 -27.93 16.24
N THR A 384 65.18 -26.88 15.41
CA THR A 384 64.26 -25.74 15.54
C THR A 384 62.99 -26.04 14.74
N PRO A 385 61.79 -26.01 15.35
CA PRO A 385 60.54 -26.15 14.62
C PRO A 385 60.25 -24.89 13.79
N ASP A 386 59.69 -25.07 12.59
CA ASP A 386 59.02 -23.99 11.84
C ASP A 386 57.54 -24.28 11.87
N LEU A 387 56.76 -23.47 12.59
CA LEU A 387 55.32 -23.71 12.71
C LEU A 387 54.51 -23.08 11.58
N THR A 388 55.16 -22.23 10.77
CA THR A 388 54.46 -21.41 9.78
C THR A 388 54.08 -22.19 8.52
N ASP A 389 54.78 -23.29 8.24
CA ASP A 389 54.50 -24.19 7.12
C ASP A 389 53.43 -25.25 7.45
N ASN A 390 53.12 -25.46 8.73
CA ASN A 390 52.11 -26.43 9.16
C ASN A 390 50.68 -26.01 8.83
N VAL A 391 50.44 -24.76 8.42
CA VAL A 391 49.14 -24.32 7.86
C VAL A 391 49.00 -24.78 6.42
N THR A 392 48.58 -26.03 6.24
CA THR A 392 48.55 -26.74 4.95
C THR A 392 47.62 -26.15 3.90
N ASN A 393 46.54 -25.47 4.31
CA ASN A 393 45.56 -24.89 3.39
C ASN A 393 45.83 -23.42 3.07
N LEU A 394 47.04 -22.88 3.35
CA LEU A 394 47.39 -21.50 3.06
C LEU A 394 47.07 -21.05 1.61
N PRO A 395 47.28 -21.87 0.55
CA PRO A 395 46.90 -21.50 -0.82
C PRO A 395 45.38 -21.34 -1.05
N ASN A 396 44.55 -21.92 -0.17
CA ASN A 396 43.09 -21.83 -0.24
C ASN A 396 42.55 -20.65 0.60
N LEU A 397 43.41 -19.95 1.33
CA LEU A 397 43.06 -18.74 2.08
C LEU A 397 43.13 -17.50 1.17
N PRO A 398 42.50 -16.37 1.57
CA PRO A 398 42.56 -15.14 0.79
C PRO A 398 44.00 -14.72 0.45
N ALA A 399 44.22 -14.24 -0.77
CA ALA A 399 45.53 -13.78 -1.20
C ALA A 399 46.04 -12.64 -0.30
N GLY A 400 47.28 -12.77 0.19
CA GLY A 400 47.87 -11.84 1.16
C GLY A 400 47.74 -12.26 2.62
N THR A 401 47.11 -13.41 2.90
CA THR A 401 47.12 -14.04 4.23
C THR A 401 48.56 -14.34 4.67
N LYS A 402 48.87 -14.10 5.95
CA LYS A 402 50.19 -14.31 6.56
C LYS A 402 50.07 -15.24 7.75
N VAL A 403 51.03 -16.15 7.91
CA VAL A 403 51.14 -17.01 9.08
C VAL A 403 52.32 -16.53 9.92
N VAL A 404 52.08 -16.31 11.21
CA VAL A 404 53.08 -15.82 12.16
C VAL A 404 53.14 -16.77 13.34
N ASP A 405 54.34 -17.24 13.68
CA ASP A 405 54.54 -17.98 14.93
C ASP A 405 54.45 -16.99 16.11
N ILE A 406 53.49 -17.24 16.99
CA ILE A 406 53.24 -16.47 18.21
C ILE A 406 53.51 -17.30 19.47
N THR A 407 54.20 -18.43 19.32
CA THR A 407 54.53 -19.33 20.42
C THR A 407 55.42 -18.62 21.44
N PRO A 408 55.01 -18.53 22.71
CA PRO A 408 55.86 -18.01 23.78
C PRO A 408 57.21 -18.72 23.87
N ALA A 409 58.27 -17.96 24.09
CA ALA A 409 59.62 -18.50 24.23
C ALA A 409 59.68 -19.53 25.39
N GLY A 410 60.26 -20.70 25.11
CA GLY A 410 60.39 -21.80 26.07
C GLY A 410 59.15 -22.72 26.18
N GLN A 411 58.07 -22.46 25.43
CA GLN A 411 56.88 -23.33 25.44
C GLN A 411 57.13 -24.68 24.75
N ILE A 412 58.02 -24.72 23.75
CA ILE A 412 58.47 -25.95 23.09
C ILE A 412 59.90 -26.25 23.56
N ASP A 413 60.08 -27.32 24.33
CA ASP A 413 61.41 -27.77 24.77
C ASP A 413 61.96 -28.81 23.78
N THR A 414 62.73 -28.33 22.80
CA THR A 414 63.33 -29.19 21.77
C THR A 414 64.48 -30.05 22.28
N THR A 415 64.90 -29.88 23.54
CA THR A 415 65.99 -30.67 24.16
C THR A 415 65.47 -31.97 24.77
N LYS A 416 64.15 -32.10 24.98
CA LYS A 416 63.52 -33.28 25.57
C LYS A 416 62.54 -33.90 24.58
N PRO A 417 62.63 -35.22 24.32
CA PRO A 417 61.62 -35.93 23.54
C PRO A 417 60.23 -35.80 24.18
N GLY A 418 59.20 -35.62 23.36
CA GLY A 418 57.83 -35.42 23.83
C GLY A 418 56.96 -34.67 22.83
N THR A 419 55.69 -34.50 23.19
CA THR A 419 54.72 -33.70 22.43
C THR A 419 54.52 -32.36 23.11
N TYR A 420 54.72 -31.29 22.35
CA TYR A 420 54.53 -29.90 22.76
C TYR A 420 53.42 -29.28 21.91
N THR A 421 52.97 -28.09 22.30
CA THR A 421 51.98 -27.33 21.54
C THR A 421 52.55 -25.96 21.22
N GLY A 422 52.69 -25.67 19.93
CA GLY A 422 52.95 -24.34 19.41
C GLY A 422 51.65 -23.62 19.04
N LYS A 423 51.73 -22.31 18.82
CA LYS A 423 50.61 -21.47 18.38
C LYS A 423 51.03 -20.58 17.23
N VAL A 424 50.22 -20.58 16.18
CA VAL A 424 50.39 -19.67 15.04
C VAL A 424 49.17 -18.77 14.89
N ARG A 425 49.41 -17.52 14.50
CA ARG A 425 48.39 -16.55 14.15
C ARG A 425 48.33 -16.41 12.63
N VAL A 426 47.14 -16.60 12.09
CA VAL A 426 46.84 -16.40 10.67
C VAL A 426 46.21 -15.02 10.54
N ASP A 427 46.96 -14.08 9.96
CA ASP A 427 46.57 -12.69 9.73
C ASP A 427 46.00 -12.55 8.30
N TYR A 428 44.74 -12.12 8.18
CA TYR A 428 44.04 -12.01 6.90
C TYR A 428 44.14 -10.58 6.29
N PRO A 429 43.91 -10.42 4.98
CA PRO A 429 43.99 -9.12 4.30
C PRO A 429 42.99 -8.06 4.77
N ASP A 430 41.85 -8.45 5.33
CA ASP A 430 40.84 -7.55 5.91
C ASP A 430 41.20 -7.10 7.34
N GLY A 431 42.37 -7.50 7.84
CA GLY A 431 42.86 -7.18 9.18
C GLY A 431 42.34 -8.10 10.28
N SER A 432 41.42 -9.02 9.97
CA SER A 432 41.00 -10.06 10.91
C SER A 432 42.12 -11.10 11.12
N SER A 433 42.07 -11.86 12.21
CA SER A 433 43.05 -12.93 12.46
C SER A 433 42.44 -14.14 13.18
N THR A 434 43.07 -15.29 13.04
CA THR A 434 42.70 -16.52 13.74
C THR A 434 43.94 -17.17 14.34
N GLU A 435 43.90 -17.52 15.62
CA GLU A 435 44.96 -18.28 16.28
C GLU A 435 44.63 -19.78 16.22
N VAL A 436 45.60 -20.58 15.79
CA VAL A 436 45.49 -22.04 15.73
C VAL A 436 46.66 -22.70 16.45
N SER A 437 46.41 -23.83 17.10
CA SER A 437 47.43 -24.58 17.85
C SER A 437 47.99 -25.71 16.99
N VAL A 438 49.31 -25.86 16.99
CA VAL A 438 50.06 -26.86 16.23
C VAL A 438 50.72 -27.82 17.21
N SER A 439 50.54 -29.13 17.01
CA SER A 439 51.23 -30.14 17.84
C SER A 439 52.65 -30.34 17.30
N VAL A 440 53.65 -30.35 18.19
CA VAL A 440 55.06 -30.50 17.84
C VAL A 440 55.62 -31.73 18.54
N ASN A 441 55.96 -32.76 17.77
CA ASN A 441 56.50 -34.02 18.26
C ASN A 441 58.03 -34.03 18.14
N VAL A 442 58.72 -34.08 19.28
CA VAL A 442 60.18 -34.18 19.35
C VAL A 442 60.57 -35.65 19.51
N LEU A 443 61.16 -36.24 18.47
CA LEU A 443 61.60 -37.63 18.45
C LEU A 443 62.88 -37.84 19.27
N PRO A 444 63.02 -38.99 19.96
CA PRO A 444 64.24 -39.34 20.70
C PRO A 444 65.45 -39.48 19.76
N ALA A 445 66.64 -39.24 20.30
CA ALA A 445 67.88 -39.52 19.59
C ALA A 445 68.01 -41.04 19.36
N PRO A 446 68.56 -41.49 18.21
CA PRO A 446 68.79 -42.91 17.98
C PRO A 446 69.79 -43.44 19.00
N GLU A 447 69.40 -44.50 19.72
CA GLU A 447 70.30 -45.20 20.64
C GLU A 447 71.22 -46.13 19.84
N THR A 448 72.53 -45.93 19.97
CA THR A 448 73.55 -46.83 19.40
C THR A 448 74.06 -47.77 20.49
N GLN A 449 74.16 -49.05 20.17
CA GLN A 449 74.68 -50.07 21.08
C GLN A 449 75.96 -50.67 20.50
N THR A 450 77.02 -50.66 21.29
CA THR A 450 78.35 -51.14 20.90
C THR A 450 78.64 -52.44 21.63
N TYR A 451 78.87 -53.51 20.87
CA TYR A 451 79.26 -54.83 21.36
C TYR A 451 80.76 -55.02 21.17
N LYS A 452 81.42 -55.69 22.12
CA LYS A 452 82.77 -56.23 21.90
C LYS A 452 82.64 -57.64 21.31
N VAL A 453 83.26 -57.88 20.16
CA VAL A 453 83.27 -59.19 19.49
C VAL A 453 84.59 -59.88 19.77
N THR A 454 84.55 -61.08 20.34
CA THR A 454 85.73 -61.90 20.61
C THR A 454 85.62 -63.27 19.96
N TYR A 455 86.78 -63.87 19.67
CA TYR A 455 86.86 -65.17 19.03
C TYR A 455 87.69 -66.11 19.90
N ARG A 456 87.32 -67.39 19.92
CA ARG A 456 88.19 -68.45 20.43
C ARG A 456 88.03 -69.71 19.59
N PHE A 457 89.07 -70.54 19.54
CA PHE A 457 88.99 -71.85 18.89
C PHE A 457 88.97 -72.98 19.91
N GLU A 458 88.19 -74.00 19.61
CA GLU A 458 88.07 -75.20 20.43
C GLU A 458 88.16 -76.46 19.57
N SER A 459 88.83 -77.49 20.08
CA SER A 459 88.85 -78.81 19.45
C SER A 459 87.51 -79.52 19.69
N ALA A 460 86.95 -80.09 18.64
CA ALA A 460 85.80 -80.99 18.67
C ALA A 460 86.22 -82.47 18.86
N THR A 461 87.51 -82.77 18.76
CA THR A 461 88.09 -84.11 19.00
C THR A 461 88.56 -84.22 20.44
N ALA A 462 87.99 -85.16 21.20
CA ALA A 462 88.40 -85.45 22.57
C ALA A 462 89.90 -85.82 22.62
N ASP A 463 90.59 -85.29 23.62
CA ASP A 463 92.00 -85.57 23.95
C ASP A 463 93.06 -85.05 22.97
N ASN A 464 92.69 -84.18 22.02
CA ASN A 464 93.64 -83.47 21.15
C ASN A 464 93.58 -81.95 21.36
N ASN A 465 94.69 -81.36 21.80
CA ASN A 465 94.86 -79.90 21.88
C ASN A 465 95.05 -79.31 20.48
N LEU A 466 94.49 -78.11 20.25
CA LEU A 466 94.67 -77.41 18.98
C LEU A 466 96.15 -77.04 18.78
N PRO A 467 96.70 -77.29 17.59
CA PRO A 467 98.08 -76.94 17.29
C PRO A 467 98.24 -75.42 17.14
N ALA A 468 99.47 -74.93 17.30
CA ALA A 468 99.77 -73.50 17.22
C ALA A 468 99.39 -72.91 15.85
N GLU A 469 99.51 -73.71 14.79
CA GLU A 469 99.12 -73.39 13.42
C GLU A 469 97.62 -73.05 13.34
N VAL A 470 96.75 -73.82 14.00
CA VAL A 470 95.31 -73.55 14.04
C VAL A 470 95.00 -72.33 14.91
N LEU A 471 95.65 -72.19 16.07
CA LEU A 471 95.46 -71.04 16.96
C LEU A 471 95.92 -69.72 16.33
N SER A 472 96.89 -69.75 15.41
CA SER A 472 97.35 -68.57 14.68
C SER A 472 96.33 -68.01 13.68
N LEU A 473 95.31 -68.80 13.33
CA LEU A 473 94.22 -68.41 12.42
C LEU A 473 93.06 -67.70 13.15
N LEU A 474 93.19 -67.47 14.46
CA LEU A 474 92.14 -66.84 15.25
C LEU A 474 91.93 -65.38 14.80
N PRO A 475 90.69 -64.96 14.46
CA PRO A 475 90.43 -63.59 14.04
C PRO A 475 90.72 -62.58 15.15
N GLN A 476 91.03 -61.35 14.75
CA GLN A 476 91.20 -60.25 15.71
C GLN A 476 89.86 -59.82 16.30
N SER A 477 89.80 -59.66 17.62
CA SER A 477 88.64 -59.09 18.30
C SER A 477 88.47 -57.61 17.95
N GLY A 478 87.22 -57.14 17.84
CA GLY A 478 86.90 -55.76 17.52
C GLY A 478 85.62 -55.30 18.19
N THR A 479 85.19 -54.07 17.90
CA THR A 479 83.90 -53.53 18.35
C THR A 479 82.93 -53.44 17.19
N TYR A 480 81.69 -53.83 17.41
CA TYR A 480 80.60 -53.71 16.45
C TYR A 480 79.53 -52.78 17.02
N THR A 481 79.26 -51.67 16.36
CA THR A 481 78.21 -50.73 16.76
C THR A 481 77.02 -50.90 15.84
N THR A 482 75.86 -51.22 16.42
CA THR A 482 74.59 -51.29 15.69
C THR A 482 73.61 -50.24 16.22
N SER A 483 72.66 -49.85 15.38
CA SER A 483 71.50 -49.08 15.80
C SER A 483 70.44 -50.06 16.29
N SER A 484 69.89 -49.85 17.49
CA SER A 484 68.92 -50.76 18.14
C SER A 484 67.62 -51.00 17.36
N SER A 485 67.42 -50.29 16.25
CA SER A 485 66.27 -50.36 15.36
C SER A 485 66.30 -51.51 14.33
N VAL A 486 67.42 -52.23 14.16
CA VAL A 486 67.50 -53.41 13.26
C VAL A 486 68.42 -54.48 13.85
N ALA A 487 67.90 -55.66 14.16
CA ALA A 487 68.70 -56.83 14.53
C ALA A 487 69.32 -57.45 13.27
N ILE A 488 70.49 -56.97 12.87
CA ILE A 488 71.30 -57.59 11.83
C ILE A 488 72.16 -58.65 12.51
N ALA A 489 71.98 -59.93 12.15
CA ALA A 489 72.82 -61.02 12.64
C ALA A 489 74.26 -60.83 12.12
N PHE A 490 75.22 -60.60 13.01
CA PHE A 490 76.63 -60.54 12.66
C PHE A 490 77.13 -61.95 12.34
N VAL A 491 77.54 -62.21 11.09
CA VAL A 491 78.07 -63.52 10.67
C VAL A 491 79.60 -63.44 10.59
N PRO A 492 80.34 -64.18 11.43
CA PRO A 492 81.81 -64.17 11.41
C PRO A 492 82.36 -64.92 10.19
N GLU A 493 83.41 -64.37 9.58
CA GLU A 493 84.07 -64.97 8.42
C GLU A 493 84.98 -66.14 8.83
N ALA A 494 84.95 -67.24 8.08
CA ALA A 494 85.72 -68.44 8.38
C ALA A 494 87.25 -68.19 8.27
N PRO A 495 88.08 -68.83 9.12
CA PRO A 495 89.53 -68.72 9.04
C PRO A 495 90.06 -69.29 7.71
N MET A 496 91.14 -68.71 7.17
CA MET A 496 91.81 -69.20 5.96
C MET A 496 93.26 -69.59 6.27
N PRO A 497 93.69 -70.83 6.00
CA PRO A 497 92.91 -71.93 5.40
C PRO A 497 91.91 -72.57 6.40
N VAL A 498 90.82 -73.16 5.89
CA VAL A 498 89.84 -73.92 6.69
C VAL A 498 90.31 -75.34 7.01
N GLU A 499 91.42 -75.78 6.40
CA GLU A 499 92.07 -77.06 6.66
C GLU A 499 93.56 -76.83 6.93
N VAL A 500 94.09 -77.45 7.99
CA VAL A 500 95.48 -77.35 8.41
C VAL A 500 96.06 -78.75 8.56
N ALA A 501 96.96 -79.13 7.65
CA ALA A 501 97.67 -80.41 7.72
C ALA A 501 98.81 -80.35 8.73
N VAL A 502 98.90 -81.36 9.61
CA VAL A 502 99.98 -81.54 10.59
C VAL A 502 100.59 -82.94 10.46
N ALA A 503 101.72 -83.19 11.14
CA ALA A 503 102.52 -84.41 10.94
C ALA A 503 101.73 -85.73 11.03
N ASN A 504 100.68 -85.77 11.87
CA ASN A 504 99.93 -86.99 12.20
C ASN A 504 98.49 -87.01 11.62
N GLY A 505 98.08 -86.01 10.84
CA GLY A 505 96.70 -85.88 10.35
C GLY A 505 96.33 -84.46 9.90
N THR A 506 95.04 -84.20 9.67
CA THR A 506 94.53 -82.89 9.20
C THR A 506 93.48 -82.34 10.18
N TRP A 507 93.55 -81.04 10.48
CA TRP A 507 92.51 -80.31 11.21
C TRP A 507 91.58 -79.58 10.25
N THR A 508 90.26 -79.72 10.41
CA THR A 508 89.24 -79.06 9.57
C THR A 508 88.33 -78.18 10.42
N PHE A 509 88.09 -76.96 9.95
CA PHE A 509 87.18 -76.01 10.59
C PHE A 509 85.72 -76.36 10.30
N LEU A 510 84.89 -76.45 11.35
CA LEU A 510 83.48 -76.82 11.24
C LEU A 510 82.54 -75.60 11.20
N GLY A 511 83.02 -74.42 11.60
CA GLY A 511 82.21 -73.21 11.70
C GLY A 511 82.32 -72.53 13.07
N TYR A 512 81.75 -71.33 13.15
CA TYR A 512 81.59 -70.60 14.40
C TYR A 512 80.24 -70.89 15.03
N GLN A 513 80.25 -71.10 16.34
CA GLN A 513 79.06 -71.07 17.18
C GLN A 513 79.07 -69.77 17.99
N GLU A 514 77.99 -69.00 17.89
CA GLU A 514 77.79 -67.82 18.73
C GLU A 514 77.49 -68.25 20.17
N VAL A 515 78.22 -67.67 21.11
CA VAL A 515 78.00 -67.82 22.54
C VAL A 515 77.85 -66.42 23.10
N GLU A 516 76.62 -66.01 23.38
CA GLU A 516 76.35 -64.76 24.07
C GLU A 516 76.92 -64.83 25.49
N GLU A 517 77.84 -63.92 25.81
CA GLU A 517 78.51 -63.87 27.11
C GLU A 517 78.28 -62.47 27.71
N GLY A 518 77.07 -62.27 28.26
CA GLY A 518 76.61 -60.96 28.70
C GLY A 518 76.32 -60.03 27.52
N SER A 519 76.81 -58.79 27.57
CA SER A 519 76.62 -57.77 26.53
C SER A 519 77.70 -57.78 25.42
N ASN A 520 78.46 -58.87 25.30
CA ASN A 520 79.52 -59.07 24.30
C ASN A 520 79.23 -60.33 23.47
N LEU A 521 79.62 -60.29 22.19
CA LEU A 521 79.45 -61.41 21.28
C LEU A 521 80.74 -62.23 21.26
N THR A 522 80.66 -63.52 21.60
CA THR A 522 81.81 -64.42 21.53
C THR A 522 81.56 -65.54 20.53
N PHE A 523 82.40 -65.64 19.52
CA PHE A 523 82.29 -66.69 18.50
C PHE A 523 83.32 -67.79 18.76
N VAL A 524 82.82 -69.02 18.91
CA VAL A 524 83.62 -70.20 19.18
C VAL A 524 83.78 -71.00 17.90
N GLY A 525 84.98 -70.98 17.34
CA GLY A 525 85.29 -71.73 16.14
C GLY A 525 85.68 -73.18 16.47
N LYS A 526 84.91 -74.15 15.98
CA LYS A 526 85.16 -75.57 16.24
C LYS A 526 86.06 -76.17 15.17
N TRP A 527 87.07 -76.94 15.58
CA TRP A 527 88.00 -77.65 14.70
C TRP A 527 88.02 -79.15 15.01
N VAL A 528 88.07 -80.01 13.99
CA VAL A 528 88.11 -81.47 14.16
C VAL A 528 89.38 -82.07 13.55
N PHE A 529 89.99 -83.05 14.20
CA PHE A 529 91.21 -83.72 13.73
C PHE A 529 90.94 -85.10 13.12
N GLU A 530 91.57 -85.39 11.99
CA GLU A 530 91.51 -86.69 11.30
C GLU A 530 92.92 -87.27 11.10
N ALA A 531 93.18 -88.47 11.64
CA ALA A 531 94.51 -89.08 11.68
C ALA A 531 94.91 -89.76 10.35
N LYS A 532 96.21 -89.71 10.03
CA LYS A 532 96.78 -90.28 8.79
C LYS A 532 96.89 -91.82 8.87
N GLN A 533 96.22 -92.56 7.99
CA GLN A 533 96.28 -94.03 7.92
C GLN A 533 97.52 -94.56 7.15
N ASP A 534 98.11 -95.67 7.58
CA ASP A 534 99.24 -96.39 6.94
C ASP A 534 98.72 -97.43 5.90
N PRO A 535 99.39 -97.65 4.74
CA PRO A 535 98.85 -98.49 3.66
C PRO A 535 99.24 -99.98 3.77
N SER A 536 98.31 -100.91 3.49
CA SER A 536 98.60 -102.34 3.23
C SER A 536 97.42 -103.10 2.57
N PRO A 537 97.59 -104.35 2.05
CA PRO A 537 97.76 -104.68 0.62
C PRO A 537 96.57 -105.46 -0.03
N GLN A 538 96.59 -105.59 -1.37
CA GLN A 538 95.61 -106.30 -2.21
C GLN A 538 95.78 -107.84 -2.23
N PRO A 539 94.67 -108.61 -2.35
CA PRO A 539 94.64 -109.86 -3.14
C PRO A 539 93.44 -109.99 -4.13
N GLN A 540 93.58 -110.96 -5.05
CA GLN A 540 92.84 -111.27 -6.30
C GLN A 540 91.70 -112.35 -6.11
N PRO A 541 91.08 -112.95 -7.14
CA PRO A 541 89.68 -112.78 -7.62
C PRO A 541 88.63 -113.89 -7.28
N ALA A 542 87.33 -113.53 -7.46
CA ALA A 542 86.02 -114.23 -7.69
C ALA A 542 85.77 -115.75 -7.43
N PRO A 543 84.49 -116.14 -7.14
CA PRO A 543 83.65 -116.79 -8.18
C PRO A 543 82.13 -116.46 -8.17
N THR A 544 81.48 -116.70 -9.33
CA THR A 544 80.04 -116.68 -9.70
C THR A 544 79.21 -117.84 -9.09
N PRO A 545 77.85 -117.80 -8.96
CA PRO A 545 76.90 -117.84 -10.11
C PRO A 545 75.51 -117.09 -9.99
N GLN A 546 74.99 -116.75 -11.19
CA GLN A 546 73.62 -116.57 -11.78
C GLN A 546 72.33 -117.04 -11.04
N PRO A 547 71.08 -116.76 -11.57
CA PRO A 547 70.58 -115.68 -12.47
C PRO A 547 69.17 -115.08 -12.15
N ALA A 548 68.91 -113.86 -12.66
CA ALA A 548 67.66 -113.33 -13.26
C ALA A 548 66.35 -113.20 -12.41
N PRO A 549 65.44 -112.22 -12.69
CA PRO A 549 65.20 -111.60 -14.00
C PRO A 549 65.13 -110.05 -14.07
N GLN A 550 65.52 -109.60 -15.26
CA GLN A 550 65.25 -108.31 -15.92
C GLN A 550 63.73 -108.07 -16.10
N PRO A 551 63.26 -106.81 -16.21
CA PRO A 551 63.28 -106.11 -17.52
C PRO A 551 63.74 -104.64 -17.40
N ASN A 552 64.65 -104.13 -18.24
CA ASN A 552 64.52 -103.71 -19.65
C ASN A 552 64.20 -102.19 -19.81
N PRO A 553 64.49 -101.55 -20.97
CA PRO A 553 65.62 -100.63 -21.09
C PRO A 553 65.23 -99.22 -21.63
N VAL A 554 66.19 -98.30 -21.63
CA VAL A 554 66.17 -97.02 -22.39
C VAL A 554 66.45 -97.31 -23.89
N PRO A 555 66.44 -96.33 -24.81
CA PRO A 555 65.39 -95.63 -25.59
C PRO A 555 65.20 -96.24 -27.02
N PRO A 556 64.54 -95.57 -28.00
CA PRO A 556 65.37 -94.94 -29.03
C PRO A 556 64.76 -93.69 -29.73
N VAL A 557 65.56 -93.23 -30.70
CA VAL A 557 65.58 -92.02 -31.51
C VAL A 557 64.53 -92.02 -32.63
N ASN A 558 64.12 -90.81 -33.05
CA ASN A 558 63.38 -90.43 -34.27
C ASN A 558 63.99 -91.05 -35.56
N PRO A 559 63.19 -91.44 -36.59
CA PRO A 559 63.12 -90.61 -37.82
C PRO A 559 61.82 -90.70 -38.66
N GLY A 560 61.43 -89.58 -39.28
CA GLY A 560 61.18 -89.49 -40.74
C GLY A 560 59.81 -89.83 -41.36
N GLY A 561 59.08 -88.77 -41.75
CA GLY A 561 58.32 -88.61 -43.02
C GLY A 561 56.89 -89.17 -43.10
N GLU A 562 55.92 -88.61 -43.83
CA GLU A 562 55.82 -87.39 -44.66
C GLU A 562 54.33 -87.21 -45.09
N GLN A 563 54.01 -86.05 -45.69
CA GLN A 563 52.74 -85.56 -46.29
C GLN A 563 51.72 -84.90 -45.32
N GLY A 564 51.34 -83.62 -45.44
CA GLY A 564 51.66 -82.57 -46.40
C GLY A 564 50.78 -81.32 -46.20
N THR A 565 51.33 -80.13 -46.52
CA THR A 565 50.69 -78.81 -46.81
C THR A 565 49.99 -78.09 -45.64
N ASP A 566 50.16 -76.78 -45.34
CA ASP A 566 50.73 -75.63 -46.06
C ASP A 566 51.13 -74.50 -45.05
N ASN A 567 51.81 -73.46 -45.55
CA ASN A 567 52.80 -72.54 -44.94
C ASN A 567 52.40 -71.46 -43.87
N ASN A 568 53.39 -71.18 -42.98
CA ASN A 568 53.90 -69.91 -42.37
C ASN A 568 52.97 -68.84 -41.76
N GLN A 569 53.32 -68.06 -40.73
CA GLN A 569 54.39 -67.96 -39.72
C GLN A 569 54.04 -66.73 -38.86
N ALA A 570 54.10 -66.80 -37.52
CA ALA A 570 54.62 -65.77 -36.60
C ALA A 570 54.00 -65.84 -35.18
N ASP A 571 54.93 -65.88 -34.23
CA ASP A 571 54.93 -65.25 -32.91
C ASP A 571 54.16 -65.79 -31.70
N ARG A 572 54.88 -65.66 -30.57
CA ARG A 572 54.66 -66.24 -29.25
C ARG A 572 53.77 -65.37 -28.37
N HIS A 573 52.94 -66.09 -27.61
CA HIS A 573 52.45 -65.84 -26.24
C HIS A 573 51.73 -64.51 -25.89
N GLN A 574 50.43 -64.70 -25.66
CA GLN A 574 49.52 -64.09 -24.67
C GLN A 574 50.25 -63.57 -23.42
N SER A 575 49.87 -62.44 -22.80
CA SER A 575 48.52 -62.03 -22.42
C SER A 575 48.50 -60.53 -22.11
N GLU A 576 47.46 -59.79 -22.53
CA GLU A 576 46.76 -58.72 -21.79
C GLU A 576 45.97 -57.81 -22.74
N GLN A 577 44.65 -57.76 -22.54
CA GLN A 577 43.69 -56.73 -22.98
C GLN A 577 42.30 -57.14 -22.42
N PRO A 578 41.24 -56.29 -22.40
CA PRO A 578 41.02 -55.14 -23.28
C PRO A 578 40.53 -53.85 -22.57
N ARG A 579 41.00 -52.68 -23.03
CA ARG A 579 40.48 -51.80 -24.11
C ARG A 579 39.42 -50.79 -23.65
N LYS A 580 39.81 -49.53 -23.82
CA LYS A 580 38.99 -48.44 -24.38
C LYS A 580 38.96 -48.59 -25.93
N PRO A 581 38.00 -48.00 -26.65
CA PRO A 581 38.21 -47.69 -28.08
C PRO A 581 38.41 -46.18 -28.33
N GLU A 582 39.50 -45.88 -29.07
CA GLU A 582 39.69 -45.00 -30.26
C GLU A 582 38.57 -44.00 -30.69
N GLU A 583 38.79 -42.87 -31.40
CA GLU A 583 39.75 -42.61 -32.49
C GLU A 583 39.91 -41.09 -32.83
N ASN A 584 41.16 -40.60 -32.76
CA ASN A 584 42.02 -39.72 -33.60
C ASN A 584 41.58 -38.61 -34.64
N PRO A 585 42.52 -37.72 -35.08
CA PRO A 585 42.36 -36.29 -35.47
C PRO A 585 42.71 -36.00 -36.98
N PRO A 586 43.10 -34.78 -37.51
CA PRO A 586 44.34 -34.02 -37.16
C PRO A 586 44.38 -32.46 -37.36
N ALA A 587 45.37 -31.85 -36.68
CA ALA A 587 46.35 -30.82 -37.09
C ALA A 587 45.99 -29.36 -37.51
N GLN A 588 46.71 -28.43 -36.82
CA GLN A 588 47.38 -27.19 -37.25
C GLN A 588 46.61 -25.87 -37.46
N GLY A 589 47.04 -24.82 -36.75
CA GLY A 589 46.73 -23.38 -37.00
C GLY A 589 47.51 -22.81 -38.21
N PRO A 590 47.49 -21.48 -38.50
CA PRO A 590 47.65 -20.38 -37.53
C PRO A 590 46.87 -19.07 -37.81
N ALA A 591 47.02 -18.10 -36.89
CA ALA A 591 47.06 -16.62 -37.00
C ALA A 591 46.26 -15.85 -38.07
N GLY A 592 45.60 -14.75 -37.66
CA GLY A 592 45.25 -13.66 -38.58
C GLY A 592 44.16 -12.71 -38.10
N GLU A 593 44.53 -11.45 -37.92
CA GLU A 593 43.79 -10.31 -37.37
C GLU A 593 43.10 -9.49 -38.50
N LYS A 594 42.08 -8.68 -38.12
CA LYS A 594 41.57 -7.41 -38.72
C LYS A 594 40.20 -7.34 -39.44
N GLU A 595 39.42 -6.38 -38.89
CA GLU A 595 38.62 -5.30 -39.49
C GLU A 595 37.24 -5.52 -40.17
N LYS A 596 36.25 -4.90 -39.50
CA LYS A 596 35.19 -3.97 -39.98
C LYS A 596 34.65 -4.15 -41.41
N GLN A 597 33.31 -4.27 -41.53
CA GLN A 597 32.39 -3.14 -41.85
C GLN A 597 31.00 -3.64 -42.31
N ALA A 598 29.95 -3.02 -41.73
CA ALA A 598 28.55 -2.78 -42.17
C ALA A 598 27.81 -3.78 -43.08
N THR A 599 26.54 -4.12 -42.79
CA THR A 599 25.31 -3.42 -43.26
C THR A 599 24.04 -4.14 -42.74
N LEU A 600 23.02 -3.39 -42.32
CA LEU A 600 21.61 -3.79 -42.04
C LEU A 600 20.81 -3.96 -43.37
N PRO A 601 19.51 -4.35 -43.40
CA PRO A 601 18.63 -4.94 -42.36
C PRO A 601 17.92 -6.22 -42.86
N ASN A 602 17.24 -6.95 -41.97
CA ASN A 602 16.07 -7.71 -42.40
C ASN A 602 14.97 -7.79 -41.33
N ALA A 603 13.74 -7.57 -41.79
CA ALA A 603 12.51 -7.56 -41.02
C ALA A 603 12.13 -8.98 -40.58
N GLY A 604 11.47 -9.10 -39.43
CA GLY A 604 10.98 -10.39 -38.94
C GLY A 604 10.17 -10.26 -37.65
N SER A 605 8.89 -9.93 -37.82
CA SER A 605 7.83 -10.05 -36.82
C SER A 605 7.78 -11.47 -36.23
N THR A 606 7.63 -11.60 -34.90
CA THR A 606 6.70 -12.54 -34.22
C THR A 606 6.75 -12.33 -32.70
N ALA A 607 5.56 -12.24 -32.09
CA ALA A 607 5.35 -12.15 -30.64
C ALA A 607 5.58 -13.51 -29.94
N PRO A 608 5.59 -13.53 -28.59
CA PRO A 608 4.67 -14.50 -27.97
C PRO A 608 3.82 -13.97 -26.80
N LEU A 609 2.76 -14.75 -26.65
CA LEU A 609 1.57 -14.72 -25.83
C LEU A 609 1.75 -14.66 -24.31
N SER A 610 0.71 -14.12 -23.70
CA SER A 610 0.33 -14.10 -22.29
C SER A 610 -0.05 -15.48 -21.75
N LEU A 611 0.35 -15.75 -20.51
CA LEU A 611 -0.09 -16.92 -19.73
C LEU A 611 -1.00 -16.45 -18.60
N THR A 612 -2.24 -16.90 -18.62
CA THR A 612 -3.23 -16.78 -17.55
C THR A 612 -3.14 -18.02 -16.66
N GLY A 613 -3.18 -17.83 -15.33
CA GLY A 613 -3.09 -18.89 -14.34
C GLY A 613 -3.85 -18.53 -13.07
N LEU A 614 -5.04 -19.13 -12.97
CA LEU A 614 -6.02 -19.15 -11.89
C LEU A 614 -5.44 -19.72 -10.57
N VAL A 615 -5.87 -19.22 -9.41
CA VAL A 615 -6.06 -20.06 -8.22
C VAL A 615 -7.20 -19.55 -7.34
N THR A 616 -8.12 -20.48 -7.08
CA THR A 616 -9.30 -20.38 -6.24
C THR A 616 -9.03 -20.80 -4.79
N SER A 617 -9.89 -20.26 -3.93
CA SER A 617 -10.17 -20.50 -2.51
C SER A 617 -9.92 -21.89 -1.92
N SER A 618 -9.45 -21.88 -0.66
CA SER A 618 -9.63 -22.95 0.31
C SER A 618 -10.14 -22.36 1.62
N LEU A 619 -11.31 -22.84 2.06
CA LEU A 619 -11.94 -22.58 3.35
C LEU A 619 -11.65 -23.78 4.26
N LEU A 620 -11.12 -23.59 5.47
CA LEU A 620 -11.27 -24.54 6.57
C LEU A 620 -11.18 -23.85 7.93
N ALA A 621 -12.02 -24.33 8.85
CA ALA A 621 -12.33 -23.77 10.17
C ALA A 621 -11.26 -24.05 11.24
N GLY A 622 -11.22 -23.18 12.26
CA GLY A 622 -10.48 -23.39 13.51
C GLY A 622 -10.87 -22.38 14.59
N LEU A 623 -11.58 -22.86 15.60
CA LEU A 623 -12.11 -22.13 16.75
C LEU A 623 -11.07 -22.12 17.89
N ALA A 624 -10.70 -20.97 18.47
CA ALA A 624 -10.16 -20.88 19.84
C ALA A 624 -10.18 -19.45 20.40
N VAL A 625 -10.59 -19.38 21.67
CA VAL A 625 -10.84 -18.23 22.55
C VAL A 625 -9.52 -17.68 23.12
N LEU A 626 -9.39 -16.36 23.32
CA LEU A 626 -8.92 -15.79 24.61
C LEU A 626 -9.23 -14.28 24.76
N LEU A 627 -10.04 -13.99 25.78
CA LEU A 627 -10.21 -12.68 26.41
C LEU A 627 -8.96 -12.32 27.21
N LEU A 628 -8.51 -11.06 27.15
CA LEU A 628 -7.77 -10.42 28.24
C LEU A 628 -7.86 -8.89 28.14
N GLY A 629 -8.56 -8.30 29.11
CA GLY A 629 -8.58 -6.86 29.34
C GLY A 629 -7.36 -6.38 30.12
N ARG A 630 -6.94 -5.14 29.86
CA ARG A 630 -6.15 -4.28 30.74
C ARG A 630 -6.69 -2.86 30.57
N LYS A 631 -7.54 -2.39 31.48
CA LYS A 631 -7.22 -1.64 32.70
C LYS A 631 -6.47 -0.33 32.39
N ARG A 632 -7.25 0.76 32.33
CA ARG A 632 -6.77 2.14 32.45
C ARG A 632 -6.09 2.31 33.81
N LYS A 633 -5.00 3.07 33.81
CA LYS A 633 -4.35 3.61 34.99
C LYS A 633 -4.49 5.12 34.90
N ASP A 634 -4.97 5.71 35.97
CA ASP A 634 -5.02 7.14 36.21
C ASP A 634 -3.60 7.74 36.16
N ASP A 635 -3.47 8.87 35.47
CA ASP A 635 -2.80 10.10 35.91
C ASP A 635 -3.33 11.28 35.06
#